data_AF-A0A7R9ZZS1-F1
#
_entry.id   AF-A0A7R9ZZS1-F1
#
_cell.length_a   1.000
_cell.length_b   1.000
_cell.length_c   1.000
_cell.angle_alpha   90.00
_cell.angle_beta   90.00
_cell.angle_gamma   90.00
#
_symmetry.space_group_name_H-M   'P 1'
#
loop_
_entity.id
_entity.type
_entity.pdbx_description
1 polymer ?
#
loop_
_entity_poly.entity_id
_entity_poly.type
_entity_poly.pdbx_seq_one_letter_code
_entity_poly.pdbx_strand_id
1 'polypeptide(L)'
;GTVPTSRELCLHAVRGLLPGNVARCQRPELTLRHMAPMQVGPKLCQHELIVGSWSWVPTGCSIRSGSDWTAHYNEHPHGKNDGKYALVCSKVYVTGVPGAVECPAGTVPVERASCSAAVALLLPAGARQGRWWLVVGNWTWMPAGCSMQSAGDWAAIFNTHAHGGNDGRYTA
;
A
#
# COMPACT_ATOMS: atom_id res chain seq x y z
N GLY A 1 14.40 6.41 -0.35
CA GLY A 1 13.74 7.40 0.51
C GLY A 1 12.27 7.05 0.66
N THR A 2 11.58 7.70 1.60
CA THR A 2 10.11 7.64 1.72
C THR A 2 9.50 8.99 1.35
N VAL A 3 8.26 8.98 0.87
CA VAL A 3 7.49 10.17 0.52
C VAL A 3 6.12 10.12 1.21
N PRO A 4 5.46 11.27 1.46
CA PRO A 4 4.07 11.26 1.89
C PRO A 4 3.21 10.45 0.92
N THR A 5 2.35 9.59 1.43
CA THR A 5 1.43 8.80 0.60
C THR A 5 0.50 9.72 -0.21
N SER A 6 0.24 9.36 -1.46
CA SER A 6 -0.68 10.12 -2.33
C SER A 6 -2.11 10.12 -1.77
N ARG A 7 -2.94 11.06 -2.25
CA ARG A 7 -4.35 11.19 -1.84
C ARG A 7 -5.13 9.89 -2.04
N GLU A 8 -4.96 9.27 -3.20
CA GLU A 8 -5.68 8.08 -3.65
C GLU A 8 -5.36 6.87 -2.76
N LEU A 9 -4.11 6.76 -2.34
CA LEU A 9 -3.62 5.65 -1.53
C LEU A 9 -3.73 5.91 -0.03
N CYS A 10 -4.00 7.15 0.38
CA CYS A 10 -3.93 7.55 1.79
C CYS A 10 -4.82 6.70 2.69
N LEU A 11 -6.10 6.55 2.34
CA LEU A 11 -7.05 5.75 3.09
C LEU A 11 -6.66 4.27 3.16
N HIS A 12 -6.12 3.73 2.06
CA HIS A 12 -5.67 2.34 2.01
C HIS A 12 -4.43 2.13 2.89
N ALA A 13 -3.47 3.05 2.82
CA ALA A 13 -2.25 3.01 3.63
C ALA A 13 -2.57 3.10 5.13
N VAL A 14 -3.46 4.02 5.53
CA VAL A 14 -3.93 4.14 6.91
C VAL A 14 -4.56 2.83 7.40
N ARG A 15 -5.45 2.22 6.61
CA ARG A 15 -6.08 0.94 6.96
C ARG A 15 -5.07 -0.19 7.16
N GLY A 16 -4.00 -0.22 6.37
CA GLY A 16 -2.91 -1.20 6.51
C GLY A 16 -2.04 -1.03 7.75
N LEU A 17 -2.05 0.16 8.37
CA LEU A 17 -1.27 0.47 9.57
C LEU A 17 -2.02 0.22 10.87
N LEU A 18 -3.33 -0.04 10.82
CA LEU A 18 -4.12 -0.30 12.02
C LEU A 18 -3.76 -1.67 12.61
N PRO A 19 -3.43 -1.76 13.93
CA PRO A 19 -3.20 -3.03 14.60
C PRO A 19 -4.42 -3.96 14.44
N GLY A 20 -4.23 -5.28 14.31
CA GLY A 20 -5.33 -6.22 14.03
C GLY A 20 -6.48 -6.26 15.08
N ASN A 21 -6.21 -5.75 16.28
CA ASN A 21 -7.13 -5.54 17.41
C ASN A 21 -7.86 -4.18 17.36
N VAL A 22 -7.45 -3.29 16.46
CA VAL A 22 -8.21 -2.14 15.97
C VAL A 22 -9.05 -2.69 14.81
N ALA A 23 -10.08 -3.45 15.21
CA ALA A 23 -10.77 -4.46 14.43
C ALA A 23 -11.00 -4.09 12.96
N ARG A 24 -10.68 -5.06 12.11
CA ARG A 24 -11.25 -5.24 10.76
C ARG A 24 -12.64 -4.61 10.71
N CYS A 25 -12.78 -3.55 9.92
CA CYS A 25 -14.07 -3.06 9.50
C CYS A 25 -14.70 -4.17 8.63
N GLN A 26 -15.32 -5.18 9.27
CA GLN A 26 -16.23 -6.05 8.57
C GLN A 26 -17.37 -5.16 8.10
N ARG A 27 -17.58 -5.10 6.78
CA ARG A 27 -18.86 -4.62 6.25
C ARG A 27 -19.95 -5.37 7.01
N PRO A 28 -20.95 -4.72 7.62
CA PRO A 28 -22.14 -5.47 7.94
C PRO A 28 -22.67 -5.95 6.59
N GLU A 29 -22.60 -7.26 6.34
CA GLU A 29 -23.49 -7.85 5.34
C GLU A 29 -24.89 -7.41 5.73
N LEU A 30 -25.62 -6.86 4.76
CA LEU A 30 -27.03 -6.48 4.88
C LEU A 30 -27.86 -7.74 5.18
N THR A 31 -27.81 -8.23 6.42
CA THR A 31 -28.73 -9.23 6.93
C THR A 31 -29.70 -8.51 7.84
N LEU A 32 -30.86 -8.26 7.25
CA LEU A 32 -32.02 -7.64 7.87
C LEU A 32 -32.58 -8.59 8.92
N ARG A 33 -31.99 -8.63 10.14
CA ARG A 33 -32.63 -9.07 11.40
C ARG A 33 -31.66 -8.99 12.58
N HIS A 34 -32.20 -8.53 13.71
CA HIS A 34 -31.64 -8.43 15.07
C HIS A 34 -31.02 -7.07 15.43
N MET A 35 -31.85 -6.24 16.07
CA MET A 35 -31.43 -5.10 16.87
C MET A 35 -30.77 -5.63 18.16
N ALA A 36 -29.44 -5.74 18.16
CA ALA A 36 -28.67 -5.80 19.41
C ALA A 36 -28.21 -4.38 19.78
N PRO A 37 -28.18 -4.00 21.07
CA PRO A 37 -27.72 -2.69 21.47
C PRO A 37 -26.24 -2.53 21.08
N MET A 38 -25.98 -1.50 20.28
CA MET A 38 -24.65 -1.14 19.80
C MET A 38 -23.75 -0.79 20.99
N GLN A 39 -22.84 -1.69 21.38
CA GLN A 39 -21.78 -1.37 22.32
C GLN A 39 -20.87 -0.31 21.69
N VAL A 40 -20.84 0.89 22.28
CA VAL A 40 -19.93 1.98 21.88
C VAL A 40 -18.52 1.63 22.36
N GLY A 41 -17.82 0.80 21.59
CA GLY A 41 -16.36 0.75 21.58
C GLY A 41 -15.77 2.00 20.91
N PRO A 42 -14.45 2.25 21.01
CA PRO A 42 -13.82 3.42 20.39
C PRO A 42 -14.17 3.44 18.90
N LYS A 43 -14.79 4.54 18.46
CA LYS A 43 -15.23 4.78 17.07
C LYS A 43 -14.09 4.46 16.09
N LEU A 44 -14.13 3.28 15.51
CA LEU A 44 -13.53 3.01 14.21
C LEU A 44 -14.62 3.19 13.17
N CYS A 45 -14.23 3.60 11.97
CA CYS A 45 -15.04 3.72 10.75
C CYS A 45 -15.57 5.14 10.43
N GLN A 46 -14.71 6.14 10.30
CA GLN A 46 -14.87 6.95 9.10
C GLN A 46 -14.27 6.16 7.94
N HIS A 47 -15.14 5.65 7.07
CA HIS A 47 -14.74 4.97 5.83
C HIS A 47 -14.16 5.94 4.81
N GLU A 48 -14.29 7.24 5.08
CA GLU A 48 -14.00 8.31 4.15
C GLU A 48 -12.69 8.98 4.53
N LEU A 49 -11.90 9.29 3.50
CA LEU A 49 -10.71 10.11 3.65
C LEU A 49 -11.17 11.55 3.89
N ILE A 50 -10.82 12.14 5.03
CA ILE A 50 -11.09 13.55 5.28
C ILE A 50 -10.06 14.36 4.47
N VAL A 51 -10.52 15.09 3.46
CA VAL A 51 -9.68 15.94 2.61
C VAL A 51 -9.92 17.40 2.94
N GLY A 52 -8.86 18.20 3.03
CA GLY A 52 -8.99 19.64 3.24
C GLY A 52 -7.66 20.38 3.26
N SER A 53 -7.70 21.63 3.70
CA SER A 53 -6.53 22.52 3.78
C SER A 53 -6.46 23.16 5.16
N TRP A 54 -5.54 22.71 6.00
CA TRP A 54 -5.35 23.19 7.37
C TRP A 54 -3.90 23.59 7.64
N SER A 55 -3.68 24.60 8.47
CA SER A 55 -2.32 25.03 8.85
C SER A 55 -1.69 24.19 9.96
N TRP A 56 -2.47 23.36 10.66
CA TRP A 56 -2.06 22.57 11.83
C TRP A 56 -2.10 21.03 11.64
N VAL A 57 -2.49 20.57 10.45
CA VAL A 57 -2.38 19.16 10.02
C VAL A 57 -1.18 19.05 9.09
N PRO A 58 -0.32 18.02 9.18
CA PRO A 58 0.85 17.94 8.30
C PRO A 58 0.45 17.82 6.83
N THR A 59 1.23 18.41 5.91
CA THR A 59 1.01 18.31 4.46
C THR A 59 0.99 16.85 4.00
N GLY A 60 0.00 16.46 3.21
CA GLY A 60 -0.16 15.11 2.66
C GLY A 60 -0.98 14.17 3.55
N CYS A 61 -0.77 12.86 3.37
CA CYS A 61 -1.52 11.84 4.10
C CYS A 61 -1.07 11.73 5.55
N SER A 62 -2.02 11.74 6.49
CA SER A 62 -1.76 11.53 7.91
C SER A 62 -2.90 10.77 8.58
N ILE A 63 -2.57 10.18 9.73
CA ILE A 63 -3.52 9.53 10.62
C ILE A 63 -3.59 10.32 11.92
N ARG A 64 -4.79 10.52 12.47
CA ARG A 64 -4.95 11.16 13.79
C ARG A 64 -4.63 10.15 14.91
N SER A 65 -3.35 9.99 15.19
CA SER A 65 -2.81 9.08 16.18
C SER A 65 -3.22 9.49 17.60
N GLY A 66 -3.67 8.53 18.43
CA GLY A 66 -4.06 8.79 19.82
C GLY A 66 -5.50 9.28 20.02
N SER A 67 -6.34 9.24 18.99
CA SER A 67 -7.78 9.52 19.09
C SER A 67 -8.61 8.51 18.29
N ASP A 68 -9.15 8.91 17.14
CA ASP A 68 -10.10 8.14 16.32
C ASP A 68 -9.44 7.42 15.13
N TRP A 69 -8.11 7.52 14.99
CA TRP A 69 -7.33 6.91 13.91
C TRP A 69 -7.85 7.27 12.51
N THR A 70 -8.51 8.43 12.39
CA THR A 70 -9.07 8.90 11.12
C THR A 70 -7.97 9.24 10.12
N ALA A 71 -8.20 8.92 8.84
CA ALA A 71 -7.32 9.28 7.75
C ALA A 71 -7.62 10.72 7.28
N HIS A 72 -6.58 11.54 7.18
CA HIS A 72 -6.63 12.91 6.69
C HIS A 72 -5.68 13.07 5.50
N TYR A 73 -6.09 13.81 4.49
CA TYR A 73 -5.22 14.31 3.44
C TYR A 73 -5.24 15.83 3.42
N ASN A 74 -4.12 16.45 3.78
CA ASN A 74 -4.00 17.91 3.81
C ASN A 74 -3.35 18.42 2.53
N GLU A 75 -4.09 19.23 1.76
CA GLU A 75 -3.63 19.88 0.54
C GLU A 75 -2.86 21.19 0.81
N HIS A 76 -2.82 21.65 2.06
CA HIS A 76 -2.06 22.84 2.42
C HIS A 76 -0.54 22.58 2.29
N PRO A 77 0.20 23.32 1.43
CA PRO A 77 1.59 22.99 1.10
C PRO A 77 2.55 23.12 2.29
N HIS A 78 2.18 23.92 3.29
CA HIS A 78 2.99 24.20 4.48
C HIS A 78 2.26 23.83 5.78
N GLY A 79 1.46 22.76 5.73
CA GLY A 79 0.78 22.21 6.89
C GLY A 79 1.77 21.83 8.00
N LYS A 80 1.59 22.39 9.20
CA LYS A 80 2.36 22.03 10.38
C LYS A 80 1.73 20.81 11.04
N ASN A 81 2.45 20.14 11.94
CA ASN A 81 1.88 19.09 12.77
C ASN A 81 1.75 19.59 14.21
N ASP A 82 0.52 19.70 14.73
CA ASP A 82 0.25 20.07 16.13
C ASP A 82 0.55 18.96 17.15
N GLY A 83 1.07 17.82 16.68
CA GLY A 83 1.44 16.67 17.49
C GLY A 83 0.35 15.59 17.61
N LYS A 84 -0.85 15.83 17.07
CA LYS A 84 -1.97 14.86 17.10
C LYS A 84 -2.01 13.94 15.88
N TYR A 85 -1.15 14.17 14.90
CA TYR A 85 -1.12 13.44 13.64
C TYR A 85 0.21 12.73 13.45
N ALA A 86 0.16 11.54 12.85
CA ALA A 86 1.33 10.86 12.33
C ALA A 86 1.26 10.86 10.80
N LEU A 87 2.32 11.34 10.15
CA LEU A 87 2.40 11.35 8.69
C LEU A 87 2.47 9.90 8.18
N VAL A 88 1.66 9.59 7.17
CA VAL A 88 1.70 8.28 6.51
C VAL A 88 2.64 8.40 5.31
N CYS A 89 3.72 7.65 5.38
CA CYS A 89 4.77 7.63 4.37
C CYS A 89 4.77 6.31 3.61
N SER A 90 5.05 6.37 2.32
CA SER A 90 5.28 5.22 1.46
C SER A 90 6.73 5.19 1.00
N LYS A 91 7.27 3.98 0.77
CA LYS A 91 8.52 3.82 0.03
C LYS A 91 8.30 4.19 -1.43
N VAL A 92 9.28 4.84 -2.04
CA VAL A 92 9.30 5.06 -3.49
C VAL A 92 9.95 3.84 -4.13
N TYR A 93 9.21 3.19 -5.03
CA TYR A 93 9.70 2.10 -5.85
C TYR A 93 9.73 2.55 -7.31
N VAL A 94 10.56 1.90 -8.11
CA VAL A 94 10.59 2.08 -9.57
C VAL A 94 10.56 0.72 -10.22
N THR A 95 9.94 0.63 -11.38
CA THR A 95 10.00 -0.57 -12.22
C THR A 95 11.21 -0.52 -13.13
N GLY A 96 11.80 -1.68 -13.40
CA GLY A 96 12.64 -1.89 -14.57
C GLY A 96 11.84 -1.78 -15.87
N VAL A 97 12.55 -1.82 -17.00
CA VAL A 97 11.88 -1.98 -18.30
C VAL A 97 11.37 -3.42 -18.45
N PRO A 98 10.25 -3.66 -19.18
CA PRO A 98 9.79 -5.02 -19.45
C PRO A 98 10.91 -5.88 -20.05
N GLY A 99 11.09 -7.10 -19.53
CA GLY A 99 12.17 -7.99 -19.96
C GLY A 99 13.52 -7.75 -19.27
N ALA A 100 13.68 -6.69 -18.46
CA ALA A 100 14.91 -6.49 -17.69
C ALA A 100 15.08 -7.57 -16.60
N VAL A 101 16.34 -7.96 -16.38
CA VAL A 101 16.76 -8.85 -15.28
C VAL A 101 17.43 -8.09 -14.13
N GLU A 102 17.72 -6.81 -14.35
CA GLU A 102 18.37 -5.91 -13.40
C GLU A 102 17.49 -4.69 -13.12
N CYS A 103 17.64 -4.13 -11.92
CA CYS A 103 16.98 -2.88 -11.57
C CYS A 103 17.63 -1.69 -12.30
N PRO A 104 16.88 -0.60 -12.54
CA PRO A 104 17.45 0.63 -13.10
C PRO A 104 18.70 1.11 -12.33
N ALA A 105 19.64 1.72 -13.04
CA ALA A 105 20.88 2.23 -12.45
C ALA A 105 20.60 3.12 -11.23
N GLY A 106 21.33 2.88 -10.14
CA GLY A 106 21.15 3.60 -8.86
C GLY A 106 20.03 3.07 -7.98
N THR A 107 19.41 1.93 -8.32
CA THR A 107 18.41 1.25 -7.50
C THR A 107 18.81 -0.18 -7.16
N VAL A 108 18.12 -0.79 -6.21
CA VAL A 108 18.42 -2.14 -5.72
C VAL A 108 17.14 -3.00 -5.70
N PRO A 109 17.26 -4.33 -5.83
CA PRO A 109 16.11 -5.22 -5.77
C PRO A 109 15.32 -5.07 -4.46
N VAL A 110 13.99 -5.10 -4.56
CA VAL A 110 13.11 -5.04 -3.40
C VAL A 110 13.20 -6.33 -2.59
N GLU A 111 13.40 -6.19 -1.28
CA GLU A 111 13.40 -7.33 -0.35
C GLU A 111 12.06 -8.07 -0.35
N ARG A 112 12.12 -9.40 -0.14
CA ARG A 112 10.93 -10.28 -0.13
C ARG A 112 9.77 -9.76 0.72
N ALA A 113 10.06 -9.25 1.92
CA ALA A 113 9.05 -8.76 2.85
C ALA A 113 8.28 -7.53 2.33
N SER A 114 8.90 -6.73 1.46
CA SER A 114 8.28 -5.53 0.88
C SER A 114 7.68 -5.76 -0.51
N CYS A 115 7.85 -6.94 -1.11
CA CYS A 115 7.56 -7.17 -2.51
C CYS A 115 6.07 -6.96 -2.88
N SER A 116 5.14 -7.55 -2.12
CA SER A 116 3.71 -7.36 -2.38
C SER A 116 3.28 -5.90 -2.27
N ALA A 117 3.79 -5.18 -1.28
CA ALA A 117 3.49 -3.76 -1.10
C ALA A 117 4.08 -2.91 -2.23
N ALA A 118 5.30 -3.23 -2.70
CA ALA A 118 5.94 -2.55 -3.81
C ALA A 118 5.13 -2.71 -5.11
N VAL A 119 4.74 -3.94 -5.44
CA VAL A 119 3.95 -4.21 -6.65
C VAL A 119 2.59 -3.51 -6.57
N ALA A 120 1.91 -3.55 -5.43
CA ALA A 120 0.63 -2.86 -5.25
C ALA A 120 0.72 -1.34 -5.49
N LEU A 121 1.84 -0.71 -5.14
CA LEU A 121 2.09 0.72 -5.37
C LEU A 121 2.48 1.05 -6.81
N LEU A 122 2.98 0.07 -7.57
CA LEU A 122 3.48 0.24 -8.94
C LEU A 122 2.49 -0.20 -10.03
N LEU A 123 1.28 -0.62 -9.65
CA LEU A 123 0.28 -1.02 -10.63
C LEU A 123 -0.10 0.14 -11.57
N PRO A 124 -0.16 -0.09 -12.89
CA PRO A 124 -0.74 0.87 -13.82
C PRO A 124 -2.19 1.21 -13.47
N ALA A 125 -2.64 2.39 -13.87
CA ALA A 125 -4.03 2.79 -13.70
C ALA A 125 -4.99 1.75 -14.32
N GLY A 126 -5.95 1.27 -13.52
CA GLY A 126 -6.91 0.26 -13.93
C GLY A 126 -6.43 -1.20 -13.82
N ALA A 127 -5.14 -1.44 -13.56
CA ALA A 127 -4.63 -2.77 -13.25
C ALA A 127 -4.99 -3.19 -11.82
N ARG A 128 -5.18 -4.49 -11.63
CA ARG A 128 -5.41 -5.11 -10.32
C ARG A 128 -4.63 -6.41 -10.25
N GLN A 129 -4.10 -6.72 -9.06
CA GLN A 129 -3.49 -8.03 -8.85
C GLN A 129 -4.59 -9.09 -8.83
N GLY A 130 -4.47 -10.11 -9.68
CA GLY A 130 -5.36 -11.27 -9.68
C GLY A 130 -5.10 -12.15 -8.46
N ARG A 131 -3.84 -12.52 -8.24
CA ARG A 131 -3.40 -13.16 -7.00
C ARG A 131 -3.01 -12.11 -5.96
N TRP A 132 -3.65 -12.20 -4.79
CA TRP A 132 -3.47 -11.25 -3.68
C TRP A 132 -2.33 -11.62 -2.73
N TRP A 133 -1.75 -12.82 -2.86
CA TRP A 133 -0.61 -13.27 -2.06
C TRP A 133 0.71 -13.17 -2.84
N LEU A 134 1.83 -13.06 -2.10
CA LEU A 134 3.16 -13.17 -2.70
C LEU A 134 3.41 -14.59 -3.18
N VAL A 135 3.64 -14.76 -4.48
CA VAL A 135 4.12 -16.02 -5.02
C VAL A 135 5.62 -16.09 -4.82
N VAL A 136 6.12 -17.14 -4.21
CA VAL A 136 7.56 -17.33 -3.96
C VAL A 136 8.01 -18.61 -4.63
N GLY A 137 9.18 -18.58 -5.26
CA GLY A 137 9.78 -19.80 -5.81
C GLY A 137 11.19 -19.59 -6.32
N ASN A 138 11.63 -20.52 -7.15
CA ASN A 138 13.00 -20.60 -7.65
C ASN A 138 12.95 -21.01 -9.13
N TRP A 139 13.23 -20.06 -10.02
CA TRP A 139 13.11 -20.26 -11.47
C TRP A 139 14.27 -19.61 -12.22
N THR A 140 14.72 -20.26 -13.29
CA THR A 140 15.82 -19.77 -14.14
C THR A 140 15.36 -18.78 -15.21
N TRP A 141 14.07 -18.72 -15.53
CA TRP A 141 13.49 -17.94 -16.64
C TRP A 141 12.76 -16.67 -16.18
N MET A 142 12.82 -16.37 -14.88
CA MET A 142 12.10 -15.28 -14.23
C MET A 142 13.07 -14.36 -13.47
N PRO A 143 12.87 -13.02 -13.40
CA PRO A 143 13.84 -12.12 -12.78
C PRO A 143 14.17 -12.51 -11.35
N ALA A 144 15.43 -12.33 -10.95
CA ALA A 144 15.84 -12.51 -9.56
C ALA A 144 15.18 -11.46 -8.66
N GLY A 145 14.74 -11.87 -7.46
CA GLY A 145 14.12 -10.96 -6.50
C GLY A 145 12.64 -10.66 -6.80
N CYS A 146 12.18 -9.48 -6.40
CA CYS A 146 10.79 -9.06 -6.56
C CYS A 146 10.49 -8.68 -8.01
N SER A 147 9.33 -9.10 -8.52
CA SER A 147 8.80 -8.66 -9.81
C SER A 147 7.27 -8.78 -9.83
N MET A 148 6.65 -8.19 -10.86
CA MET A 148 5.23 -8.36 -11.16
C MET A 148 5.03 -9.07 -12.51
N GLN A 149 4.02 -9.93 -12.61
CA GLN A 149 3.64 -10.57 -13.88
C GLN A 149 2.88 -9.59 -14.78
N SER A 150 3.61 -8.67 -15.41
CA SER A 150 3.07 -7.57 -16.19
C SER A 150 2.38 -7.99 -17.49
N ALA A 151 2.67 -9.17 -18.02
CA ALA A 151 1.94 -9.77 -19.15
C ALA A 151 0.81 -10.72 -18.71
N GLY A 152 0.38 -10.65 -17.45
CA GLY A 152 -0.62 -11.57 -16.89
C GLY A 152 -1.50 -10.90 -15.84
N ASP A 153 -1.60 -11.51 -14.67
CA ASP A 153 -2.53 -11.08 -13.62
C ASP A 153 -1.93 -10.04 -12.66
N TRP A 154 -0.79 -9.43 -12.98
CA TRP A 154 -0.11 -8.45 -12.12
C TRP A 154 0.23 -8.98 -10.71
N ALA A 155 0.31 -10.30 -10.53
CA ALA A 155 0.69 -10.87 -9.24
C ALA A 155 2.09 -10.42 -8.83
N ALA A 156 2.26 -10.17 -7.54
CA ALA A 156 3.58 -9.99 -6.94
C ALA A 156 4.26 -11.34 -6.80
N ILE A 157 5.51 -11.43 -7.26
CA ILE A 157 6.27 -12.67 -7.27
C ILE A 157 7.68 -12.37 -6.78
N PHE A 158 8.23 -13.26 -5.96
CA PHE A 158 9.60 -13.20 -5.49
C PHE A 158 10.35 -14.46 -5.92
N ASN A 159 11.34 -14.28 -6.80
CA ASN A 159 12.22 -15.35 -7.21
C ASN A 159 13.47 -15.38 -6.33
N THR A 160 13.72 -16.53 -5.72
CA THR A 160 14.90 -16.79 -4.87
C THR A 160 16.15 -17.18 -5.67
N HIS A 161 16.00 -17.43 -6.97
CA HIS A 161 17.14 -17.75 -7.84
C HIS A 161 17.97 -16.49 -8.11
N ALA A 162 19.26 -16.50 -7.76
CA ALA A 162 20.13 -15.33 -7.82
C ALA A 162 20.43 -14.82 -9.25
N HIS A 163 20.37 -15.71 -10.24
CA HIS A 163 20.67 -15.41 -11.65
C HIS A 163 19.48 -15.78 -12.54
N GLY A 164 18.29 -15.29 -12.16
CA GLY A 164 17.08 -15.50 -12.94
C GLY A 164 17.10 -14.69 -14.26
N GLY A 165 16.65 -15.31 -15.35
CA GLY A 165 16.42 -14.64 -16.64
C GLY A 165 15.13 -13.83 -16.66
N ASN A 166 14.66 -13.38 -17.82
CA ASN A 166 13.32 -12.82 -17.96
C ASN A 166 12.78 -13.16 -19.35
N ASP A 167 11.73 -13.97 -19.42
CA ASP A 167 11.09 -14.37 -20.67
C ASP A 167 10.19 -13.27 -21.29
N GLY A 168 10.20 -12.06 -20.72
CA GLY A 168 9.44 -10.90 -21.18
C GLY A 168 8.06 -10.77 -20.55
N ARG A 169 7.63 -11.71 -19.68
CA ARG A 169 6.31 -11.65 -19.02
C ARG A 169 6.33 -10.93 -17.68
N TYR A 170 7.51 -10.51 -17.23
CA TYR A 170 7.74 -9.95 -15.90
C TYR A 170 8.40 -8.58 -15.99
N THR A 171 8.04 -7.72 -15.04
CA THR A 171 8.70 -6.45 -14.80
C THR A 171 9.27 -6.48 -13.38
N ALA A 172 10.60 -6.35 -13.28
CA ALA A 172 11.34 -6.26 -12.01
C ALA A 172 11.14 -4.89 -11.34
#